data_AF-A0A9E8QE01-F1
#
_entry.id   AF-A0A9E8QE01-F1
#
_cell.length_a   1.000
_cell.length_b   1.000
_cell.length_c   1.000
_cell.angle_alpha   90.00
_cell.angle_beta   90.00
_cell.angle_gamma   90.00
#
_symmetry.space_group_name_H-M   'P 1'
#
loop_
_entity.id
_entity.type
_entity.pdbx_description
1 polymer ?
#
loop_
_entity_poly.entity_id
_entity_poly.type
_entity_poly.pdbx_seq_one_letter_code
_entity_poly.pdbx_strand_id
1 'polypeptide(L)'
;MTNFNENDHPRAETGKFADKSQSAPETSLITPARPRKPGQLGPYELKNYKRHSAGMEGGGFTASLYRDGKRVVAVSNDGNGGSHRYVSVTGDHSEVTKFQAFANKALELGGDDSEDLLIENMAYLTDIEKLAAKNGWDRDEVLEENLVADSATEYPLSERERAILRDPSILDD
;
A
#
# COMPACT_ATOMS: atom_id res chain seq x y z
N MET A 1 -12.70 -53.71 -65.65
CA MET A 1 -13.27 -52.50 -65.02
C MET A 1 -13.81 -52.99 -63.67
N THR A 2 -13.28 -52.64 -62.50
CA THR A 2 -12.92 -51.31 -61.97
C THR A 2 -11.85 -51.43 -60.86
N ASN A 3 -11.15 -50.32 -60.60
CA ASN A 3 -9.88 -50.15 -59.88
C ASN A 3 -9.94 -50.25 -58.34
N PHE A 4 -8.76 -50.49 -57.74
CA PHE A 4 -8.40 -50.13 -56.36
C PHE A 4 -8.35 -48.60 -56.19
N ASN A 5 -8.77 -48.09 -55.02
CA ASN A 5 -8.07 -46.96 -54.40
C ASN A 5 -8.29 -46.91 -52.87
N GLU A 6 -7.19 -46.69 -52.17
CA GLU A 6 -7.05 -46.46 -50.73
C GLU A 6 -7.53 -45.06 -50.33
N ASN A 7 -8.10 -44.95 -49.12
CA ASN A 7 -8.06 -43.80 -48.19
C ASN A 7 -9.36 -43.69 -47.39
N ASP A 8 -9.39 -44.28 -46.20
CA ASP A 8 -10.23 -43.74 -45.12
C ASP A 8 -9.40 -43.73 -43.83
N HIS A 9 -8.75 -42.59 -43.61
CA HIS A 9 -8.05 -42.28 -42.38
C HIS A 9 -9.07 -42.02 -41.26
N PRO A 10 -8.91 -42.59 -40.05
CA PRO A 10 -9.69 -42.14 -38.90
C PRO A 10 -9.31 -40.70 -38.57
N ARG A 11 -10.34 -39.84 -38.55
CA ARG A 11 -10.27 -38.42 -38.23
C ARG A 11 -9.69 -38.24 -36.82
N ALA A 12 -8.60 -37.47 -36.71
CA ALA A 12 -8.00 -37.09 -35.44
C ALA A 12 -8.97 -36.23 -34.62
N GLU A 13 -9.48 -36.76 -33.51
CA GLU A 13 -10.05 -35.95 -32.43
C GLU A 13 -8.90 -35.34 -31.63
N THR A 14 -8.61 -34.08 -31.90
CA THR A 14 -7.77 -33.25 -31.05
C THR A 14 -8.48 -33.04 -29.72
N GLY A 15 -7.93 -33.60 -28.66
CA GLY A 15 -8.43 -33.44 -27.30
C GLY A 15 -8.14 -32.09 -26.65
N LYS A 16 -8.42 -32.07 -25.34
CA LYS A 16 -8.22 -31.02 -24.33
C LYS A 16 -9.37 -29.99 -24.32
N PHE A 17 -10.05 -29.70 -23.21
CA PHE A 17 -9.58 -29.57 -21.84
C PHE A 17 -10.67 -29.98 -20.82
N ALA A 18 -10.20 -30.50 -19.69
CA ALA A 18 -11.02 -30.88 -18.55
C ALA A 18 -11.81 -29.68 -18.00
N ASP A 19 -13.08 -29.95 -17.72
CA ASP A 19 -13.99 -29.11 -16.95
C ASP A 19 -13.46 -29.00 -15.50
N LYS A 20 -12.57 -28.04 -15.27
CA LYS A 20 -12.32 -27.50 -13.94
C LYS A 20 -13.20 -26.27 -13.81
N SER A 21 -14.44 -26.49 -13.41
CA SER A 21 -15.25 -25.45 -12.78
C SER A 21 -14.48 -24.98 -11.53
N GLN A 22 -13.65 -23.95 -11.70
CA GLN A 22 -13.16 -23.15 -10.58
C GLN A 22 -14.37 -22.40 -10.04
N SER A 23 -14.92 -22.91 -8.94
CA SER A 23 -15.65 -22.07 -8.00
C SER A 23 -14.66 -21.03 -7.49
N ALA A 24 -14.61 -19.87 -8.13
CA ALA A 24 -14.01 -18.69 -7.52
C ALA A 24 -14.82 -18.39 -6.24
N PRO A 25 -14.18 -18.18 -5.08
CA PRO A 25 -14.89 -17.78 -3.88
C PRO A 25 -15.57 -16.44 -4.14
N GLU A 26 -16.83 -16.36 -3.70
CA GLU A 26 -17.70 -15.20 -3.86
C GLU A 26 -16.95 -13.92 -3.48
N THR A 27 -16.90 -12.99 -4.45
CA THR A 27 -16.34 -11.66 -4.27
C THR A 27 -17.13 -10.99 -3.14
N SER A 28 -16.48 -10.83 -1.99
CA SER A 28 -17.02 -10.09 -0.85
C SER A 28 -17.63 -8.78 -1.33
N LEU A 29 -18.87 -8.55 -0.90
CA LEU A 29 -19.66 -7.35 -1.15
C LEU A 29 -18.77 -6.10 -1.00
N ILE A 30 -18.56 -5.39 -2.11
CA ILE A 30 -17.81 -4.14 -2.14
C ILE A 30 -18.69 -3.09 -1.45
N THR A 31 -18.56 -2.96 -0.14
CA THR A 31 -19.02 -1.76 0.57
C THR A 31 -18.35 -0.57 -0.13
N PRO A 32 -19.10 0.45 -0.60
CA PRO A 32 -18.46 1.59 -1.24
C PRO A 32 -17.52 2.22 -0.23
N ALA A 33 -16.21 2.08 -0.50
CA ALA A 33 -15.16 2.68 0.30
C ALA A 33 -15.51 4.14 0.55
N ARG A 34 -15.49 4.55 1.82
CA ARG A 34 -15.70 5.95 2.18
C ARG A 34 -14.71 6.80 1.35
N PRO A 35 -15.13 7.94 0.76
CA PRO A 35 -14.20 8.78 0.01
C PRO A 35 -12.99 9.14 0.88
N ARG A 36 -11.80 8.71 0.47
CA ARG A 36 -10.55 9.00 1.17
C ARG A 36 -9.89 10.24 0.58
N LYS A 37 -9.19 10.98 1.43
CA LYS A 37 -8.27 12.01 0.97
C LYS A 37 -6.95 11.36 0.52
N PRO A 38 -6.18 12.04 -0.35
CA PRO A 38 -4.90 11.51 -0.77
C PRO A 38 -3.97 11.20 0.42
N GLY A 39 -3.36 10.02 0.42
CA GLY A 39 -2.47 9.56 1.50
C GLY A 39 -3.14 9.23 2.84
N GLN A 40 -4.48 9.17 2.89
CA GLN A 40 -5.20 8.81 4.12
C GLN A 40 -5.16 7.30 4.35
N LEU A 41 -4.73 6.88 5.55
CA LEU A 41 -4.79 5.49 6.03
C LEU A 41 -5.64 5.42 7.29
N GLY A 42 -6.74 4.66 7.23
CA GLY A 42 -7.74 4.59 8.28
C GLY A 42 -8.24 5.98 8.72
N PRO A 43 -8.25 6.30 10.03
CA PRO A 43 -8.75 7.58 10.53
C PRO A 43 -7.75 8.73 10.40
N TYR A 44 -6.52 8.48 9.92
CA TYR A 44 -5.44 9.46 9.91
C TYR A 44 -5.15 9.98 8.49
N GLU A 45 -4.99 11.30 8.40
CA GLU A 45 -4.58 12.03 7.20
C GLU A 45 -3.21 12.66 7.44
N LEU A 46 -2.28 12.46 6.51
CA LEU A 46 -0.94 13.05 6.57
C LEU A 46 -0.92 14.42 5.88
N LYS A 47 -0.34 15.43 6.52
CA LYS A 47 -0.08 16.75 5.92
C LYS A 47 1.28 17.28 6.30
N ASN A 48 1.74 18.24 5.50
CA ASN A 48 3.00 18.95 5.71
C ASN A 48 4.21 17.99 5.81
N TYR A 49 4.13 16.84 5.15
CA TYR A 49 5.23 15.88 5.10
C TYR A 49 6.43 16.51 4.37
N LYS A 50 7.58 16.48 5.01
CA LYS A 50 8.85 16.96 4.46
C LYS A 50 9.95 15.99 4.86
N ARG A 51 10.56 15.33 3.88
CA ARG A 51 11.77 14.55 4.08
C ARG A 51 12.97 15.49 4.20
N HIS A 52 13.82 15.23 5.18
CA HIS A 52 15.08 15.93 5.40
C HIS A 52 16.22 15.13 4.78
N SER A 53 17.06 15.80 3.99
CA SER A 53 18.17 15.18 3.25
C SER A 53 19.40 14.85 4.11
N ALA A 54 19.29 14.81 5.44
CA ALA A 54 20.46 14.79 6.31
C ALA A 54 21.07 13.39 6.44
N GLY A 55 22.04 13.09 5.56
CA GLY A 55 23.03 12.00 5.68
C GLY A 55 22.44 10.60 5.49
N MET A 56 22.90 9.89 4.46
CA MET A 56 22.39 8.58 4.00
C MET A 56 22.18 7.51 5.11
N GLU A 57 21.26 6.59 4.80
CA GLU A 57 20.65 5.52 5.61
C GLU A 57 19.47 6.01 6.51
N GLY A 58 18.25 6.02 5.95
CA GLY A 58 16.99 6.15 6.71
C GLY A 58 16.21 7.48 6.63
N GLY A 59 16.86 8.61 6.29
CA GLY A 59 16.21 9.88 5.92
C GLY A 59 15.13 10.43 6.88
N GLY A 60 15.52 11.29 7.84
CA GLY A 60 14.57 11.94 8.77
C GLY A 60 13.44 12.72 8.07
N PHE A 61 12.34 12.98 8.78
CA PHE A 61 11.18 13.68 8.24
C PHE A 61 10.43 14.49 9.29
N THR A 62 9.65 15.47 8.83
CA THR A 62 8.65 16.15 9.65
C THR A 62 7.27 16.01 9.03
N ALA A 63 6.25 15.90 9.88
CA ALA A 63 4.88 15.66 9.45
C ALA A 63 3.84 16.18 10.45
N SER A 64 2.59 16.20 10.02
CA SER A 64 1.43 16.44 10.89
C SER A 64 0.32 15.48 10.55
N LEU A 65 -0.17 14.77 11.57
CA LEU A 65 -1.31 13.88 11.46
C LEU A 65 -2.59 14.62 11.81
N TYR A 66 -3.62 14.35 11.01
CA TYR A 66 -4.95 14.89 11.16
C TYR A 66 -5.94 13.75 11.35
N ARG A 67 -6.94 13.97 12.20
CA ARG A 67 -8.10 13.09 12.38
C ARG A 67 -9.36 13.93 12.34
N ASP A 68 -10.34 13.51 11.54
CA ASP A 68 -11.60 14.25 11.32
C ASP A 68 -11.36 15.73 10.96
N GLY A 69 -10.30 15.99 10.17
CA GLY A 69 -9.91 17.34 9.72
C GLY A 69 -9.20 18.21 10.76
N LYS A 70 -8.94 17.69 11.98
CA LYS A 70 -8.21 18.40 13.04
C LYS A 70 -6.80 17.87 13.18
N ARG A 71 -5.81 18.75 13.33
CA ARG A 71 -4.42 18.34 13.62
C ARG A 71 -4.36 17.73 15.02
N VAL A 72 -3.88 16.50 15.12
CA VAL A 72 -3.82 15.74 16.39
C VAL A 72 -2.39 15.49 16.85
N VAL A 73 -1.48 15.19 15.93
CA VAL A 73 -0.08 14.88 16.26
C VAL A 73 0.86 15.66 15.34
N ALA A 74 1.91 16.24 15.94
CA ALA A 74 3.08 16.74 15.25
C ALA A 74 4.19 15.69 15.33
N VAL A 75 4.81 15.40 14.19
CA VAL A 75 5.85 14.36 14.09
C VAL A 75 7.16 14.99 13.63
N SER A 76 8.25 14.63 14.29
CA SER A 76 9.62 14.93 13.91
C SER A 76 10.46 13.67 14.10
N ASN A 77 11.02 13.17 13.00
CA ASN A 77 12.06 12.16 13.01
C ASN A 77 13.35 12.84 12.49
N ASP A 78 14.40 12.82 13.31
CA ASP A 78 15.67 13.48 13.01
C ASP A 78 16.61 12.62 12.13
N GLY A 79 16.27 11.35 11.89
CA GLY A 79 17.09 10.35 11.21
C GLY A 79 18.22 9.78 12.09
N ASN A 80 18.72 8.60 11.71
CA ASN A 80 19.95 8.00 12.22
C ASN A 80 19.98 7.72 13.75
N GLY A 81 18.95 7.04 14.28
CA GLY A 81 18.89 6.63 15.69
C GLY A 81 18.65 7.77 16.69
N GLY A 82 18.30 8.97 16.19
CA GLY A 82 17.83 10.09 17.00
C GLY A 82 16.46 9.81 17.63
N SER A 83 16.06 10.62 18.60
CA SER A 83 14.75 10.45 19.25
C SER A 83 13.61 10.80 18.30
N HIS A 84 12.79 9.81 17.94
CA HIS A 84 11.54 10.07 17.23
C HIS A 84 10.60 10.83 18.17
N ARG A 85 10.02 11.93 17.68
CA ARG A 85 9.18 12.79 18.50
C ARG A 85 7.77 12.88 17.96
N TYR A 86 6.87 12.23 18.68
CA TYR A 86 5.44 12.30 18.49
C TYR A 86 4.83 13.19 19.58
N VAL A 87 4.40 14.39 19.20
CA VAL A 87 3.85 15.37 20.14
C VAL A 87 2.38 15.60 19.83
N SER A 88 1.53 15.31 20.81
CA SER A 88 0.12 15.67 20.72
C SER A 88 -0.03 17.19 20.70
N VAL A 89 -0.86 17.70 19.79
CA VAL A 89 -1.15 19.15 19.68
C VAL A 89 -1.90 19.66 20.91
N THR A 90 -2.69 18.82 21.58
CA THR A 90 -3.46 19.19 22.77
C THR A 90 -2.68 19.02 24.07
N GLY A 91 -1.47 18.44 24.02
CA GLY A 91 -0.71 18.00 25.20
C GLY A 91 -1.21 16.69 25.82
N ASP A 92 -2.41 16.23 25.47
CA ASP A 92 -2.91 14.90 25.83
C ASP A 92 -2.30 13.84 24.91
N HIS A 93 -1.49 12.95 25.47
CA HIS A 93 -0.77 11.92 24.73
C HIS A 93 -1.68 10.78 24.20
N SER A 94 -2.98 10.79 24.53
CA SER A 94 -3.92 9.75 24.08
C SER A 94 -3.97 9.58 22.55
N GLU A 95 -3.86 10.66 21.78
CA GLU A 95 -3.83 10.56 20.31
C GLU A 95 -2.51 9.99 19.78
N VAL A 96 -1.40 10.22 20.46
CA VAL A 96 -0.13 9.57 20.12
C VAL A 96 -0.29 8.06 20.32
N THR A 97 -0.70 7.62 21.51
CA THR A 97 -0.89 6.19 21.82
C THR A 97 -1.88 5.50 20.86
N LYS A 98 -2.97 6.17 20.47
CA LYS A 98 -3.90 5.63 19.46
C LYS A 98 -3.24 5.46 18.09
N PHE A 99 -2.42 6.41 17.68
CA PHE A 99 -1.68 6.31 16.42
C PHE A 99 -0.66 5.16 16.47
N GLN A 100 0.09 5.02 17.58
CA GLN A 100 1.04 3.91 17.75
C GLN A 100 0.34 2.55 17.70
N ALA A 101 -0.78 2.40 18.40
CA ALA A 101 -1.57 1.17 18.37
C ALA A 101 -2.13 0.87 16.97
N PHE A 102 -2.56 1.91 16.25
CA PHE A 102 -2.99 1.78 14.86
C PHE A 102 -1.85 1.35 13.94
N ALA A 103 -0.66 1.95 14.06
CA ALA A 103 0.50 1.62 13.24
C ALA A 103 0.96 0.17 13.44
N ASN A 104 1.10 -0.26 14.70
CA ASN A 104 1.44 -1.65 15.04
C ASN A 104 0.41 -2.64 14.47
N LYS A 105 -0.89 -2.34 14.58
CA LYS A 105 -1.95 -3.18 14.00
C LYS A 105 -1.89 -3.20 12.47
N ALA A 106 -1.71 -2.04 11.84
CA ALA A 106 -1.75 -1.90 10.40
C ALA A 106 -0.61 -2.67 9.73
N LEU A 107 0.60 -2.58 10.27
CA LEU A 107 1.80 -3.20 9.71
C LEU A 107 2.05 -4.63 10.22
N GLU A 108 1.26 -5.10 11.20
CA GLU A 108 1.47 -6.40 11.86
C GLU A 108 2.89 -6.50 12.49
N LEU A 109 3.44 -5.35 12.87
CA LEU A 109 4.75 -5.21 13.50
C LEU A 109 4.58 -4.99 15.00
N GLY A 110 5.57 -5.46 15.77
CA GLY A 110 5.62 -5.35 17.23
C GLY A 110 6.83 -4.53 17.71
N GLY A 111 7.10 -3.38 17.11
CA GLY A 111 8.30 -2.58 17.39
C GLY A 111 8.11 -1.07 17.28
N ASP A 112 9.12 -0.33 17.69
CA ASP A 112 9.11 1.13 17.87
C ASP A 112 9.16 1.94 16.55
N ASP A 113 9.29 1.26 15.40
CA ASP A 113 9.42 1.89 14.08
C ASP A 113 8.14 1.83 13.23
N SER A 114 7.07 1.17 13.74
CA SER A 114 5.82 1.00 12.98
C SER A 114 5.18 2.34 12.61
N GLU A 115 5.27 3.32 13.50
CA GLU A 115 4.75 4.67 13.30
C GLU A 115 5.44 5.39 12.14
N ASP A 116 6.76 5.27 12.06
CA ASP A 116 7.56 5.88 10.99
C ASP A 116 7.25 5.23 9.65
N LEU A 117 7.29 3.90 9.60
CA LEU A 117 6.95 3.12 8.40
C LEU A 117 5.54 3.44 7.92
N LEU A 118 4.58 3.58 8.84
CA LEU A 118 3.21 3.94 8.45
C LEU A 118 3.15 5.37 7.88
N ILE A 119 3.87 6.33 8.45
CA ILE A 119 3.94 7.71 7.92
C ILE A 119 4.58 7.73 6.53
N GLU A 120 5.65 6.97 6.33
CA GLU A 120 6.28 6.84 5.01
C GLU A 120 5.32 6.21 4.00
N ASN A 121 4.58 5.17 4.39
CA ASN A 121 3.54 4.58 3.55
C ASN A 121 2.41 5.57 3.20
N MET A 122 1.99 6.42 4.14
CA MET A 122 1.04 7.52 3.84
C MET A 122 1.61 8.52 2.82
N ALA A 123 2.91 8.80 2.89
CA ALA A 123 3.59 9.67 1.93
C ALA A 123 3.70 9.00 0.55
N TYR A 124 4.12 7.72 0.48
CA TYR A 124 4.15 6.96 -0.77
C TYR A 124 2.77 6.85 -1.40
N LEU A 125 1.73 6.57 -0.62
CA LEU A 125 0.36 6.53 -1.13
C LEU A 125 -0.05 7.86 -1.77
N THR A 126 0.32 8.98 -1.15
CA THR A 126 0.06 10.32 -1.71
C THR A 126 0.70 10.48 -3.09
N ASP A 127 1.92 10.00 -3.27
CA ASP A 127 2.64 10.12 -4.54
C ASP A 127 2.15 9.10 -5.58
N ILE A 128 1.81 7.89 -5.16
CA ILE A 128 1.17 6.87 -6.00
C ILE A 128 -0.14 7.42 -6.58
N GLU A 129 -0.99 8.03 -5.75
CA GLU A 129 -2.28 8.56 -6.19
C GLU A 129 -2.12 9.74 -7.15
N LYS A 130 -1.11 10.59 -6.96
CA LYS A 130 -0.79 11.66 -7.91
C LYS A 130 -0.32 11.08 -9.25
N LEU A 131 0.55 10.08 -9.23
CA LEU A 131 1.10 9.45 -10.43
C LEU A 131 0.01 8.69 -11.20
N ALA A 132 -0.82 7.92 -10.51
CA ALA A 132 -2.00 7.25 -11.04
C ALA A 132 -2.91 8.26 -11.76
N ALA A 133 -3.29 9.35 -11.09
CA ALA A 133 -4.14 10.38 -11.67
C ALA A 133 -3.49 11.09 -12.87
N LYS A 134 -2.17 11.31 -12.84
CA LYS A 134 -1.43 11.97 -13.92
C LYS A 134 -1.31 11.10 -15.17
N ASN A 135 -1.08 9.80 -14.98
CA ASN A 135 -0.79 8.86 -16.08
C ASN A 135 -2.02 8.06 -16.52
N GLY A 136 -3.14 8.14 -15.79
CA GLY A 136 -4.31 7.29 -16.03
C GLY A 136 -4.08 5.83 -15.65
N TRP A 137 -3.15 5.58 -14.74
CA TRP A 137 -2.80 4.25 -14.24
C TRP A 137 -3.59 3.89 -13.00
N ASP A 138 -3.73 2.61 -12.74
CA ASP A 138 -4.15 2.15 -11.42
C ASP A 138 -2.98 2.17 -10.41
N ARG A 139 -3.27 1.92 -9.13
CA ARG A 139 -2.23 1.94 -8.10
C ARG A 139 -1.23 0.80 -8.28
N ASP A 140 -1.65 -0.35 -8.80
CA ASP A 140 -0.79 -1.51 -8.97
C ASP A 140 0.25 -1.27 -10.06
N GLU A 141 -0.17 -0.69 -11.18
CA GLU A 141 0.73 -0.25 -12.24
C GLU A 141 1.76 0.75 -11.73
N VAL A 142 1.35 1.73 -10.93
CA VAL A 142 2.26 2.72 -10.34
C VAL A 142 3.24 2.06 -9.36
N LEU A 143 2.75 1.15 -8.50
CA LEU A 143 3.57 0.42 -7.54
C LEU A 143 4.65 -0.41 -8.25
N GLU A 144 4.29 -1.16 -9.29
CA GLU A 144 5.25 -1.99 -10.02
C GLU A 144 6.27 -1.14 -10.80
N GLU A 145 5.84 -0.05 -11.45
CA GLU A 145 6.73 0.78 -12.29
C GLU A 145 7.58 1.78 -11.49
N ASN A 146 7.05 2.36 -10.41
CA ASN A 146 7.76 3.39 -9.63
C ASN A 146 8.47 2.83 -8.40
N LEU A 147 7.94 1.80 -7.73
CA LEU A 147 8.68 1.22 -6.61
C LEU A 147 9.81 0.34 -7.08
N VAL A 148 9.69 -0.45 -8.16
CA VAL A 148 10.83 -1.26 -8.64
C VAL A 148 11.95 -0.37 -9.22
N ALA A 149 11.61 0.82 -9.70
CA ALA A 149 12.58 1.78 -10.24
C ALA A 149 13.27 2.64 -9.16
N ASP A 150 12.56 3.06 -8.10
CA ASP A 150 13.17 3.81 -6.98
C ASP A 150 13.68 2.88 -5.84
N SER A 151 13.21 1.63 -5.72
CA SER A 151 13.64 0.67 -4.69
C SER A 151 14.99 -0.01 -4.96
N ALA A 152 15.86 0.62 -5.73
CA ALA A 152 17.30 0.44 -5.52
C ALA A 152 17.75 0.99 -4.14
N THR A 153 16.82 1.53 -3.34
CA THR A 153 17.01 1.97 -1.96
C THR A 153 16.78 0.85 -0.96
N GLU A 154 17.88 0.31 -0.42
CA GLU A 154 18.16 -0.21 0.94
C GLU A 154 17.14 -1.05 1.74
N TYR A 155 15.82 -0.82 1.66
CA TYR A 155 14.77 -1.60 2.33
C TYR A 155 13.57 -1.84 1.41
N PRO A 156 13.40 -3.07 0.89
CA PRO A 156 12.23 -3.39 0.07
C PRO A 156 10.95 -3.41 0.93
N LEU A 157 9.86 -2.85 0.41
CA LEU A 157 8.55 -2.91 1.07
C LEU A 157 8.13 -4.36 1.31
N SER A 158 7.66 -4.64 2.52
CA SER A 158 7.03 -5.91 2.87
C SER A 158 5.74 -6.15 2.08
N GLU A 159 5.28 -7.40 2.03
CA GLU A 159 3.99 -7.74 1.41
C GLU A 159 2.82 -6.99 2.06
N ARG A 160 2.89 -6.77 3.38
CA ARG A 160 1.87 -6.04 4.13
C ARG A 160 1.79 -4.57 3.70
N GLU A 161 2.94 -3.91 3.58
CA GLU A 161 3.02 -2.52 3.10
C GLU A 161 2.51 -2.40 1.67
N ARG A 162 2.89 -3.33 0.79
CA ARG A 162 2.37 -3.38 -0.59
C ARG A 162 0.86 -3.55 -0.62
N ALA A 163 0.31 -4.41 0.22
CA ALA A 163 -1.14 -4.61 0.32
C ALA A 163 -1.86 -3.31 0.74
N ILE A 164 -1.32 -2.58 1.72
CA ILE A 164 -1.86 -1.29 2.19
C ILE A 164 -1.82 -0.25 1.07
N LEU A 165 -0.71 -0.15 0.33
CA LEU A 165 -0.57 0.85 -0.74
C LEU A 165 -1.43 0.53 -1.97
N ARG A 166 -1.61 -0.76 -2.28
CA ARG A 166 -2.51 -1.25 -3.34
C ARG A 166 -3.95 -0.93 -3.00
N ASP A 167 -4.37 -1.31 -1.79
CA ASP A 167 -5.71 -1.09 -1.30
C ASP A 167 -5.71 -0.59 0.15
N PRO A 168 -5.76 0.74 0.36
CA PRO A 168 -5.81 1.29 1.71
C PRO A 168 -7.13 1.00 2.43
N SER A 169 -8.14 0.44 1.75
CA SER A 169 -9.42 0.05 2.36
C SER A 169 -9.30 -1.06 3.38
N ILE A 170 -8.22 -1.85 3.32
CA ILE A 170 -7.97 -2.92 4.28
C ILE A 170 -7.72 -2.41 5.71
N LEU A 171 -7.58 -1.09 5.88
CA LEU A 171 -7.42 -0.41 7.17
C LEU A 171 -8.68 0.37 7.60
N ASP A 172 -9.75 0.35 6.80
CA ASP A 172 -11.03 0.97 7.13
C ASP A 172 -11.90 -0.05 7.90
N ASP A 173 -11.60 -0.25 9.19
CA ASP A 173 -12.47 -0.97 10.13
C ASP A 173 -13.65 -0.11 10.60
#